data_AF-A0A524ABW3-F1
#
_entry.id   AF-A0A524ABW3-F1
#
_cell.length_a   1.000
_cell.length_b   1.000
_cell.length_c   1.000
_cell.angle_alpha   90.00
_cell.angle_beta   90.00
_cell.angle_gamma   90.00
#
_symmetry.space_group_name_H-M   'P 1'
#
loop_
_entity.id
_entity.type
_entity.pdbx_description
1 polymer ?
#
loop_
_entity_poly.entity_id
_entity_poly.type
_entity_poly.pdbx_seq_one_letter_code
_entity_poly.pdbx_strand_id
1 'polypeptide(L)'
;MTGANMRIPMKDIQDILWSQRTREEFSEWAQRGAVVIVPIGSTEQHGLHLPVSTDTQTAEYVSRRAACLAEDLPVLVTPTIPLGVSPHHMMHPGTISLRVETALHLLRDVCESIVSHGFERILILSGHGGNRDTIGAAALELKHRLGRQIESCCWFDLIPDAMESVREGIGTSIGHSGELET
;
A
#
# COMPACT_ATOMS: atom_id res chain seq x y z
N MET A 1 -2.01 -33.23 15.76
CA MET A 1 -1.17 -32.38 16.61
C MET A 1 -1.67 -30.96 16.44
N THR A 2 -2.30 -30.44 17.49
CA THR A 2 -2.98 -29.14 17.54
C THR A 2 -2.00 -28.01 17.25
N GLY A 3 -2.25 -27.25 16.18
CA GLY A 3 -1.50 -26.05 15.85
C GLY A 3 -1.60 -25.06 17.01
N ALA A 4 -0.48 -24.85 17.69
CA ALA A 4 -0.38 -23.79 18.68
C ALA A 4 -0.62 -22.46 17.95
N ASN A 5 -1.68 -21.75 18.33
CA ASN A 5 -1.88 -20.35 17.98
C ASN A 5 -0.72 -19.55 18.59
N MET A 6 0.38 -19.46 17.84
CA MET A 6 1.49 -18.59 18.14
C MET A 6 0.96 -17.16 17.95
N ARG A 7 0.57 -16.51 19.05
CA ARG A 7 0.21 -15.09 19.03
C ARG A 7 1.49 -14.32 18.69
N ILE A 8 1.63 -13.95 17.43
CA ILE A 8 2.70 -13.06 16.98
C ILE A 8 2.55 -11.77 17.80
N PRO A 9 3.57 -11.32 18.55
CA PRO A 9 3.50 -10.06 19.27
C PRO A 9 3.31 -8.92 18.27
N MET A 10 2.17 -8.25 18.35
CA MET A 10 1.82 -7.15 17.45
C MET A 10 2.26 -5.82 18.05
N LYS A 11 2.96 -5.01 17.26
CA LYS A 11 3.23 -3.59 17.61
C LYS A 11 1.91 -2.83 17.69
N ASP A 12 1.84 -1.83 18.56
CA ASP A 12 0.70 -0.91 18.59
C ASP A 12 0.61 -0.18 17.25
N ILE A 13 -0.61 -0.03 16.72
CA ILE A 13 -0.85 0.65 15.46
C ILE A 13 -0.37 2.11 15.54
N GLN A 14 -0.47 2.76 16.70
CA GLN A 14 -0.02 4.15 16.86
C GLN A 14 1.48 4.29 16.71
N ASP A 15 2.25 3.23 16.99
CA ASP A 15 3.72 3.25 16.90
C ASP A 15 4.26 3.15 15.49
N ILE A 16 3.45 2.67 14.54
CA ILE A 16 3.86 2.49 13.14
C ILE A 16 3.38 3.62 12.22
N LEU A 17 2.57 4.57 12.70
CA LEU A 17 2.02 5.63 11.86
C LEU A 17 3.00 6.80 11.74
N TRP A 18 3.39 7.12 10.51
CA TRP A 18 4.18 8.30 10.19
C TRP A 18 3.55 9.59 10.77
N SER A 19 2.22 9.72 10.68
CA SER A 19 1.48 10.90 11.16
C SER A 19 1.46 11.06 12.68
N GLN A 20 1.92 10.06 13.44
CA GLN A 20 1.97 10.06 14.89
C GLN A 20 3.40 10.15 15.42
N ARG A 21 4.36 10.55 14.57
CA ARG A 21 5.77 10.76 14.95
C ARG A 21 6.11 12.24 14.95
N THR A 22 7.06 12.60 15.80
CA THR A 22 7.69 13.92 15.88
C THR A 22 8.91 13.98 14.96
N ARG A 23 9.40 15.19 14.69
CA ARG A 23 10.58 15.41 13.83
C ARG A 23 11.84 14.74 14.39
N GLU A 24 12.01 14.70 15.71
CA GLU A 24 13.16 14.09 16.38
C GLU A 24 13.17 12.56 16.20
N GLU A 25 11.99 11.93 16.28
CA GLU A 25 11.86 10.47 16.14
C GLU A 25 12.26 9.98 14.75
N PHE A 26 11.98 10.74 13.68
CA PHE A 26 12.31 10.31 12.30
C PHE A 26 13.80 10.02 12.09
N SER A 27 14.69 10.76 12.77
CA SER A 27 16.13 10.51 12.68
C SER A 27 16.50 9.14 13.26
N GLU A 28 15.86 8.74 14.38
CA GLU A 28 16.07 7.42 14.98
C GLU A 28 15.52 6.30 14.10
N TRP A 29 14.31 6.48 13.55
CA TRP A 29 13.69 5.52 12.65
C TRP A 29 14.53 5.27 11.39
N ALA A 30 15.08 6.33 10.79
CA ALA A 30 15.99 6.22 9.66
C ALA A 30 17.28 5.46 10.03
N GLN A 31 17.90 5.76 11.17
CA GLN A 31 19.12 5.08 11.64
C GLN A 31 18.90 3.60 11.96
N ARG A 32 17.70 3.24 12.43
CA ARG A 32 17.28 1.84 12.62
C ARG A 32 16.97 1.13 11.28
N GLY A 33 17.13 1.84 10.16
CA GLY A 33 16.95 1.34 8.82
C GLY A 33 15.48 1.11 8.46
N ALA A 34 14.52 1.78 9.10
CA ALA A 34 13.10 1.44 8.93
C ALA A 34 12.64 1.39 7.46
N VAL A 35 11.75 0.44 7.17
CA VAL A 35 11.04 0.37 5.88
C VAL A 35 9.84 1.30 5.95
N VAL A 36 9.68 2.15 4.95
CA VAL A 36 8.52 3.04 4.84
C VAL A 36 7.55 2.45 3.82
N ILE A 37 6.34 2.10 4.27
CA ILE A 37 5.25 1.71 3.39
C ILE A 37 4.49 2.98 2.98
N VAL A 38 4.33 3.17 1.68
CA VAL A 38 3.52 4.23 1.07
C VAL A 38 2.25 3.58 0.49
N PRO A 39 1.14 3.53 1.26
CA PRO A 39 -0.10 2.98 0.76
C PRO A 39 -0.77 3.90 -0.27
N ILE A 40 -1.21 3.32 -1.38
CA ILE A 40 -1.96 4.02 -2.42
C ILE A 40 -3.18 3.20 -2.87
N GLY A 41 -4.37 3.75 -2.69
CA GLY A 41 -5.62 3.16 -3.13
C GLY A 41 -6.12 3.76 -4.45
N SER A 42 -7.44 3.76 -4.57
CA SER A 42 -8.19 4.56 -5.52
C SER A 42 -9.52 5.02 -4.91
N THR A 43 -10.14 5.99 -5.56
CA THR A 43 -11.54 6.34 -5.36
C THR A 43 -12.29 5.98 -6.63
N GLU A 44 -12.91 4.80 -6.67
CA GLU A 44 -13.55 4.26 -7.86
C GLU A 44 -14.83 3.49 -7.55
N GLN A 45 -15.74 3.41 -8.53
CA GLN A 45 -16.95 2.61 -8.42
C GLN A 45 -16.62 1.18 -8.00
N HIS A 46 -17.41 0.61 -7.09
CA HIS A 46 -17.22 -0.76 -6.63
C HIS A 46 -18.57 -1.51 -6.61
N GLY A 47 -19.29 -1.44 -7.74
CA GLY A 47 -20.64 -1.99 -7.83
C GLY A 47 -21.63 -1.26 -6.92
N LEU A 48 -22.72 -1.94 -6.56
CA LEU A 48 -23.80 -1.36 -5.74
C LEU A 48 -23.68 -1.67 -4.25
N HIS A 49 -22.75 -2.56 -3.87
CA HIS A 49 -22.65 -3.13 -2.52
C HIS A 49 -21.43 -2.67 -1.74
N LEU A 50 -20.42 -2.10 -2.41
CA LEU A 50 -19.18 -1.62 -1.78
C LEU A 50 -19.01 -0.10 -1.96
N PRO A 51 -18.35 0.58 -1.02
CA PRO A 51 -18.08 2.01 -1.10
C PRO A 51 -17.02 2.31 -2.16
N VAL A 52 -17.01 3.54 -2.69
CA VAL A 52 -16.00 3.96 -3.68
C VAL A 52 -14.56 4.04 -3.13
N SER A 53 -14.38 3.81 -1.83
CA SER A 53 -13.10 3.87 -1.13
C SER A 53 -12.51 2.50 -0.81
N THR A 54 -13.07 1.40 -1.32
CA THR A 54 -12.62 0.02 -1.05
C THR A 54 -11.10 -0.12 -1.18
N ASP A 55 -10.53 0.26 -2.32
CA ASP A 55 -9.08 0.17 -2.59
C ASP A 55 -8.24 0.97 -1.58
N THR A 56 -8.73 2.13 -1.16
CA THR A 56 -8.06 2.98 -0.17
C THR A 56 -8.09 2.33 1.21
N GLN A 57 -9.25 1.79 1.60
CA GLN A 57 -9.41 1.11 2.89
C GLN A 57 -8.58 -0.17 2.96
N THR A 58 -8.54 -0.97 1.89
CA THR A 58 -7.76 -2.21 1.85
C THR A 58 -6.25 -1.92 1.85
N ALA A 59 -5.78 -0.96 1.05
CA ALA A 59 -4.37 -0.54 1.06
C ALA A 59 -3.93 -0.08 2.45
N GLU A 60 -4.75 0.73 3.13
CA GLU A 60 -4.50 1.19 4.48
C GLU A 60 -4.45 0.04 5.49
N TYR A 61 -5.47 -0.81 5.48
CA TYR A 61 -5.60 -1.93 6.40
C TYR A 61 -4.41 -2.88 6.27
N VAL A 62 -4.11 -3.34 5.04
CA VAL A 62 -3.03 -4.30 4.80
C VAL A 62 -1.68 -3.70 5.19
N SER A 63 -1.41 -2.44 4.85
CA SER A 63 -0.16 -1.77 5.21
C SER A 63 0.05 -1.70 6.72
N ARG A 64 -0.99 -1.27 7.46
CA ARG A 64 -0.92 -1.17 8.93
C ARG A 64 -0.79 -2.55 9.57
N ARG A 65 -1.54 -3.55 9.12
CA ARG A 65 -1.46 -4.92 9.65
C ARG A 65 -0.10 -5.56 9.39
N ALA A 66 0.46 -5.38 8.19
CA ALA A 66 1.80 -5.85 7.85
C ALA A 66 2.86 -5.19 8.74
N ALA A 67 2.77 -3.87 8.95
CA ALA A 67 3.70 -3.14 9.83
C ALA A 67 3.61 -3.60 11.30
N CYS A 68 2.39 -3.86 11.82
CA CYS A 68 2.19 -4.37 13.17
C CYS A 68 2.74 -5.78 13.37
N LEU A 69 2.65 -6.63 12.34
CA LEU A 69 3.10 -8.03 12.35
C LEU A 69 4.60 -8.19 12.05
N ALA A 70 5.25 -7.17 11.51
CA ALA A 70 6.68 -7.19 11.27
C ALA A 70 7.42 -7.16 12.62
N GLU A 71 8.07 -8.26 12.99
CA GLU A 71 8.73 -8.45 14.29
C GLU A 71 9.95 -7.52 14.45
N ASP A 72 11.14 -7.99 14.07
CA ASP A 72 12.40 -7.26 14.26
C ASP A 72 12.63 -6.13 13.24
N LEU A 73 11.76 -6.03 12.23
CA LEU A 73 11.85 -5.01 11.20
C LEU A 73 11.09 -3.73 11.64
N PRO A 74 11.77 -2.58 11.83
CA PRO A 74 11.07 -1.32 12.01
C PRO A 74 10.36 -0.94 10.71
N VAL A 75 9.05 -0.68 10.80
CA VAL A 75 8.21 -0.29 9.67
C VAL A 75 7.40 0.93 10.05
N LEU A 76 7.39 1.93 9.18
CA LEU A 76 6.51 3.09 9.26
C LEU A 76 5.53 3.09 8.08
N VAL A 77 4.31 3.55 8.31
CA VAL A 77 3.26 3.65 7.28
C VAL A 77 2.90 5.13 7.12
N THR A 78 3.05 5.66 5.90
CA THR A 78 2.65 7.04 5.59
C THR A 78 1.13 7.19 5.60
N PRO A 79 0.58 8.43 5.59
CA PRO A 79 -0.81 8.62 5.22
C PRO A 79 -1.12 7.95 3.87
N THR A 80 -2.28 7.30 3.79
CA THR A 80 -2.75 6.63 2.57
C THR A 80 -3.10 7.66 1.50
N ILE A 81 -2.59 7.45 0.28
CA ILE A 81 -2.96 8.24 -0.89
C ILE A 81 -4.32 7.71 -1.39
N PRO A 82 -5.41 8.49 -1.33
CA PRO A 82 -6.75 7.98 -1.57
C PRO A 82 -7.16 7.99 -3.06
N LEU A 83 -6.30 8.48 -3.95
CA LEU A 83 -6.56 8.64 -5.37
C LEU A 83 -5.53 7.86 -6.19
N GLY A 84 -6.02 7.10 -7.17
CA GLY A 84 -5.22 6.28 -8.07
C GLY A 84 -5.49 6.62 -9.54
N VAL A 85 -5.03 5.73 -10.42
CA VAL A 85 -5.27 5.79 -11.86
C VAL A 85 -6.40 4.81 -12.23
N SER A 86 -7.61 5.35 -12.37
CA SER A 86 -8.84 4.60 -12.66
C SER A 86 -9.64 5.15 -13.85
N PRO A 87 -9.03 5.51 -15.00
CA PRO A 87 -9.77 6.06 -16.14
C PRO A 87 -10.81 5.07 -16.70
N HIS A 88 -10.55 3.77 -16.54
CA HIS A 88 -11.44 2.68 -16.94
C HIS A 88 -12.71 2.56 -16.09
N HIS A 89 -12.82 3.28 -14.97
CA HIS A 89 -14.02 3.36 -14.14
C HIS A 89 -14.75 4.70 -14.25
N MET A 90 -14.30 5.62 -15.13
CA MET A 90 -14.85 6.98 -15.25
C MET A 90 -16.25 7.03 -15.88
N MET A 91 -16.73 5.96 -16.51
CA MET A 91 -18.13 5.91 -16.98
C MET A 91 -19.15 5.78 -15.83
N HIS A 92 -18.68 5.53 -14.60
CA HIS A 92 -19.52 5.38 -13.41
C HIS A 92 -19.35 6.58 -12.46
N PRO A 93 -20.45 7.17 -11.96
CA PRO A 93 -20.38 8.27 -10.99
C PRO A 93 -19.64 7.88 -9.70
N GLY A 94 -18.91 8.83 -9.12
CA GLY A 94 -18.16 8.66 -7.87
C GLY A 94 -16.67 8.36 -8.07
N THR A 95 -16.26 7.88 -9.25
CA THR A 95 -14.84 7.68 -9.58
C THR A 95 -14.10 9.01 -9.70
N ILE A 96 -12.95 9.12 -9.03
CA ILE A 96 -12.01 10.23 -9.15
C ILE A 96 -10.65 9.66 -9.55
N SER A 97 -10.27 9.84 -10.82
CA SER A 97 -9.01 9.32 -11.35
C SER A 97 -7.96 10.42 -11.50
N LEU A 98 -6.74 10.14 -11.06
CA LEU A 98 -5.56 10.88 -11.48
C LEU A 98 -5.22 10.54 -12.93
N ARG A 99 -4.51 11.46 -13.60
CA ARG A 99 -3.73 11.13 -14.80
C ARG A 99 -2.46 10.40 -14.37
N VAL A 100 -1.94 9.53 -15.24
CA VAL A 100 -0.69 8.79 -14.99
C VAL A 100 0.45 9.74 -14.61
N GLU A 101 0.64 10.84 -15.34
CA GLU A 101 1.71 11.81 -15.07
C GLU A 101 1.56 12.50 -13.71
N THR A 102 0.31 12.73 -13.29
CA THR A 102 0.02 13.33 -11.97
C THR A 102 0.34 12.35 -10.85
N ALA A 103 -0.03 11.08 -11.01
CA ALA A 103 0.31 10.02 -10.06
C ALA A 103 1.84 9.79 -9.98
N LEU A 104 2.55 9.82 -11.12
CA LEU A 104 4.02 9.73 -11.15
C LEU A 104 4.67 10.91 -10.41
N HIS A 105 4.25 12.15 -10.66
CA HIS A 105 4.79 13.31 -9.95
C HIS A 105 4.52 13.24 -8.45
N LEU A 106 3.30 12.87 -8.06
CA LEU A 106 2.94 12.68 -6.65
C LEU A 106 3.84 11.64 -5.96
N LEU A 107 4.02 10.47 -6.58
CA LEU A 107 4.86 9.41 -6.02
C LEU A 107 6.33 9.82 -5.93
N ARG A 108 6.84 10.59 -6.92
CA ARG A 108 8.19 11.16 -6.88
C ARG A 108 8.34 12.10 -5.69
N ASP A 109 7.45 13.09 -5.54
CA ASP A 109 7.51 14.06 -4.45
C ASP A 109 7.47 13.38 -3.07
N VAL A 110 6.59 12.38 -2.92
CA VAL A 110 6.46 11.59 -1.68
C VAL A 110 7.75 10.81 -1.39
N CYS A 111 8.24 10.03 -2.35
CA CYS A 111 9.42 9.18 -2.13
C CYS A 111 10.69 10.01 -1.94
N GLU A 112 10.87 11.09 -2.69
CA GLU A 112 12.00 12.00 -2.52
C GLU A 112 11.99 12.66 -1.14
N SER A 113 10.81 13.08 -0.66
CA SER A 113 10.68 13.63 0.69
C SER A 113 11.09 12.61 1.75
N ILE A 114 10.63 11.36 1.63
CA ILE A 114 11.01 10.26 2.52
C ILE A 114 12.54 10.02 2.49
N VAL A 115 13.14 9.92 1.29
CA VAL A 115 14.59 9.74 1.14
C VAL A 115 15.38 10.92 1.69
N SER A 116 14.88 12.15 1.55
CA SER A 116 15.53 13.36 2.08
C SER A 116 15.64 13.36 3.61
N HIS A 117 14.79 12.58 4.29
CA HIS A 117 14.83 12.37 5.74
C HIS A 117 15.74 11.20 6.17
N GLY A 118 16.47 10.60 5.23
CA GLY A 118 17.47 9.55 5.52
C GLY A 118 16.96 8.12 5.42
N PHE A 119 15.69 7.91 5.01
CA PHE A 119 15.17 6.56 4.81
C PHE A 119 15.74 5.93 3.53
N GLU A 120 16.07 4.64 3.61
CA GLU A 120 16.71 3.92 2.49
C GLU A 120 15.81 2.91 1.79
N ARG A 121 14.70 2.54 2.44
CA ARG A 121 13.83 1.43 2.03
C ARG A 121 12.38 1.89 1.97
N ILE A 122 11.79 1.87 0.78
CA ILE A 122 10.40 2.26 0.53
C ILE A 122 9.67 1.12 -0.19
N LEU A 123 8.46 0.80 0.29
CA LEU A 123 7.51 -0.07 -0.40
C LEU A 123 6.27 0.74 -0.78
N ILE A 124 6.02 0.93 -2.07
CA ILE A 124 4.76 1.49 -2.56
C ILE A 124 3.76 0.34 -2.67
N LEU A 125 2.78 0.28 -1.77
CA LEU A 125 1.82 -0.81 -1.69
C LEU A 125 0.45 -0.35 -2.18
N SER A 126 -0.06 -0.95 -3.26
CA SER A 126 -1.36 -0.57 -3.79
C SER A 126 -2.50 -1.51 -3.42
N GLY A 127 -3.67 -0.91 -3.16
CA GLY A 127 -4.95 -1.60 -3.07
C GLY A 127 -5.73 -1.67 -4.38
N HIS A 128 -5.22 -1.07 -5.45
CA HIS A 128 -5.89 -0.98 -6.75
C HIS A 128 -5.03 -1.58 -7.87
N GLY A 129 -5.61 -2.45 -8.69
CA GLY A 129 -4.94 -3.04 -9.85
C GLY A 129 -4.53 -2.02 -10.92
N GLY A 130 -5.33 -0.97 -11.13
CA GLY A 130 -5.05 0.07 -12.14
C GLY A 130 -3.82 0.92 -11.85
N ASN A 131 -3.33 0.91 -10.60
CA ASN A 131 -2.10 1.60 -10.22
C ASN A 131 -0.83 0.83 -10.60
N ARG A 132 -0.91 -0.47 -10.87
CA ARG A 132 0.24 -1.40 -11.01
C ARG A 132 1.36 -0.86 -11.88
N ASP A 133 1.04 -0.48 -13.11
CA ASP A 133 2.07 -0.03 -14.07
C ASP A 133 2.65 1.33 -13.66
N THR A 134 1.82 2.19 -13.08
CA THR A 134 2.23 3.53 -12.62
C THR A 134 3.17 3.45 -11.43
N ILE A 135 2.85 2.64 -10.41
CA ILE A 135 3.72 2.44 -9.24
C ILE A 135 4.98 1.66 -9.61
N GLY A 136 4.91 0.74 -10.58
CA GLY A 136 6.06 0.01 -11.10
C GLY A 136 7.06 0.94 -11.79
N ALA A 137 6.56 1.80 -12.69
CA ALA A 137 7.36 2.80 -13.37
C ALA A 137 8.01 3.79 -12.38
N ALA A 138 7.24 4.29 -11.40
CA ALA A 138 7.77 5.20 -10.38
C ALA A 138 8.88 4.54 -9.54
N ALA A 139 8.65 3.32 -9.04
CA ALA A 139 9.62 2.60 -8.22
C ALA A 139 10.94 2.34 -8.97
N LEU A 140 10.85 1.86 -10.22
CA LEU A 140 12.03 1.60 -11.06
C LEU A 140 12.86 2.87 -11.29
N GLU A 141 12.21 3.97 -11.66
CA GLU A 141 12.89 5.24 -11.90
C GLU A 141 13.55 5.75 -10.62
N LEU A 142 12.80 5.83 -9.52
CA LEU A 142 13.25 6.38 -8.25
C LEU A 142 14.38 5.56 -7.63
N LYS A 143 14.30 4.22 -7.70
CA LYS A 143 15.35 3.30 -7.26
C LYS A 143 16.69 3.64 -7.90
N HIS A 144 16.72 3.84 -9.21
CA HIS A 144 17.95 4.16 -9.94
C HIS A 144 18.38 5.62 -9.73
N ARG A 145 17.45 6.57 -9.78
CA ARG A 145 17.76 8.00 -9.68
C ARG A 145 18.25 8.39 -8.28
N LEU A 146 17.67 7.81 -7.23
CA LEU A 146 18.01 8.12 -5.84
C LEU A 146 19.05 7.16 -5.25
N GLY A 147 19.33 6.02 -5.91
CA GLY A 147 20.22 4.99 -5.39
C GLY A 147 19.73 4.43 -4.05
N ARG A 148 18.43 4.13 -3.97
CA ARG A 148 17.74 3.61 -2.76
C ARG A 148 16.92 2.37 -3.08
N GLN A 149 16.54 1.59 -2.07
CA GLN A 149 15.69 0.42 -2.26
C GLN A 149 14.23 0.87 -2.30
N ILE A 150 13.67 0.96 -3.51
CA ILE A 150 12.28 1.35 -3.72
C ILE A 150 11.62 0.26 -4.55
N GLU A 151 10.64 -0.40 -3.97
CA GLU A 151 9.89 -1.51 -4.59
C GLU A 151 8.39 -1.17 -4.58
N SER A 152 7.63 -1.83 -5.45
CA SER A 152 6.18 -1.66 -5.52
C SER A 152 5.44 -2.93 -5.89
N CYS A 153 4.22 -3.09 -5.38
CA CYS A 153 3.32 -4.18 -5.71
C CYS A 153 1.87 -3.85 -5.34
N CYS A 154 0.92 -4.63 -5.84
CA CYS A 154 -0.41 -4.69 -5.26
C CYS A 154 -0.42 -5.77 -4.17
N TRP A 155 -1.08 -5.54 -3.04
CA TRP A 155 -1.01 -6.47 -1.90
C TRP A 155 -1.49 -7.88 -2.25
N PHE A 156 -2.50 -7.99 -3.12
CA PHE A 156 -3.09 -9.25 -3.53
C PHE A 156 -2.16 -10.10 -4.40
N ASP A 157 -1.13 -9.52 -5.01
CA ASP A 157 -0.11 -10.28 -5.74
C ASP A 157 0.80 -11.09 -4.80
N LEU A 158 0.86 -10.69 -3.53
CA LEU A 158 1.72 -11.33 -2.53
C LEU A 158 1.07 -12.56 -1.92
N ILE A 159 -0.22 -12.77 -2.13
CA ILE A 159 -1.01 -13.78 -1.41
C ILE A 159 -1.93 -14.64 -2.31
N PRO A 160 -1.50 -15.11 -3.49
CA PRO A 160 -2.35 -15.91 -4.38
C PRO A 160 -2.89 -17.18 -3.69
N ASP A 161 -2.05 -17.88 -2.92
CA ASP A 161 -2.44 -19.11 -2.22
C ASP A 161 -3.47 -18.85 -1.12
N ALA A 162 -3.38 -17.70 -0.43
CA ALA A 162 -4.33 -17.33 0.62
C ALA A 162 -5.69 -17.00 0.01
N MET A 163 -5.72 -16.24 -1.09
CA MET A 163 -6.95 -15.95 -1.83
C MET A 163 -7.61 -17.23 -2.37
N GLU A 164 -6.81 -18.15 -2.91
CA GLU A 164 -7.30 -19.47 -3.35
C GLU A 164 -7.92 -20.27 -2.20
N SER A 165 -7.36 -20.17 -0.99
CA SER A 165 -7.82 -20.93 0.17
C SER A 165 -9.13 -20.44 0.77
N VAL A 166 -9.51 -19.19 0.51
CA VAL A 166 -10.71 -18.56 1.11
C VAL A 166 -11.82 -18.30 0.10
N ARG A 167 -11.53 -18.32 -1.21
CA ARG A 167 -12.56 -18.12 -2.24
C ARG A 167 -13.51 -19.32 -2.33
N GLU A 168 -14.77 -19.02 -2.53
CA GLU A 168 -15.84 -19.97 -2.81
C GLU A 168 -16.31 -19.86 -4.28
N GLY A 169 -16.15 -18.69 -4.91
CA GLY A 169 -16.56 -18.39 -6.28
C GLY A 169 -15.59 -18.86 -7.36
N ILE A 170 -16.02 -18.72 -8.62
CA ILE A 170 -15.27 -19.16 -9.81
C ILE A 170 -14.11 -18.23 -10.22
N GLY A 171 -14.04 -17.02 -9.66
CA GLY A 171 -13.00 -16.04 -9.99
C GLY A 171 -11.62 -16.48 -9.52
N THR A 172 -10.59 -16.32 -10.36
CA THR A 172 -9.21 -16.76 -10.07
C THR A 172 -8.25 -15.62 -9.72
N SER A 173 -8.78 -14.42 -9.52
CA SER A 173 -8.02 -13.22 -9.14
C SER A 173 -8.84 -12.41 -8.14
N ILE A 174 -8.24 -11.35 -7.60
CA ILE A 174 -8.93 -10.40 -6.71
C ILE A 174 -10.27 -9.91 -7.30
N GLY A 175 -10.36 -9.80 -8.63
CA GLY A 175 -11.54 -9.28 -9.32
C GLY A 175 -11.72 -7.78 -9.12
N HIS A 176 -12.86 -7.25 -9.55
CA HIS A 176 -13.27 -5.88 -9.25
C HIS A 176 -14.69 -5.93 -8.71
N SER A 177 -14.87 -5.42 -7.48
CA SER A 177 -16.07 -5.62 -6.66
C SER A 177 -16.43 -7.08 -6.46
N GLY A 178 -15.40 -7.93 -6.49
CA GLY A 178 -15.52 -9.37 -6.42
C GLY A 178 -15.67 -9.87 -4.99
N GLU A 179 -15.80 -11.18 -4.87
CA GLU A 179 -15.88 -11.88 -3.58
C GLU A 179 -14.71 -11.51 -2.66
N LEU A 180 -13.48 -11.48 -3.17
CA LEU A 180 -12.29 -11.25 -2.35
C LEU A 180 -12.13 -9.80 -1.86
N GLU A 181 -12.97 -8.87 -2.33
CA GLU A 181 -13.03 -7.48 -1.88
C GLU A 181 -14.24 -7.20 -0.97
N THR A 182 -15.17 -8.16 -0.85
CA THR A 182 -16.45 -8.03 -0.13
C THR A 182 -16.39 -8.73 1.23
#